data_AF-A0A3G8YGB3-F1
#
_entry.id   AF-A0A3G8YGB3-F1
#
_cell.length_a   1.000
_cell.length_b   1.000
_cell.length_c   1.000
_cell.angle_alpha   90.00
_cell.angle_beta   90.00
_cell.angle_gamma   90.00
#
_symmetry.space_group_name_H-M   'P 1'
#
loop_
_entity.id
_entity.type
_entity.pdbx_description
1 polymer ?
#
loop_
_entity_poly.entity_id
_entity_poly.type
_entity_poly.pdbx_seq_one_letter_code
_entity_poly.pdbx_strand_id
1 'polypeptide(L)'
;MSKNILKILTISASLLLGAASAQQGQPAQRQGGQQRQIDPAQRARFQAMRPVFDLASRVSLMAELEKNKAQAVTKAQAKQLVPLLQKLQTSASISGADATKMLSQIEDKILTDKQVTALDDLDLKRQEDRRAARAKQGSAQQGGIRIPGLPGGGFGGQNRQGQAGQAGTGGAPAGGSFNPFKQGREADALKAYIALLQKK
;
A
#
# COMPACT_ATOMS: atom_id res chain seq x y z
N MET A 1 -38.41 13.39 61.66
CA MET A 1 -37.73 14.11 62.77
C MET A 1 -36.43 13.34 63.01
N SER A 2 -35.20 13.85 62.85
CA SER A 2 -34.70 15.22 62.91
C SER A 2 -33.42 15.33 62.08
N LYS A 3 -33.18 16.54 61.56
CA LYS A 3 -31.91 17.03 61.00
C LYS A 3 -30.88 17.16 62.13
N ASN A 4 -29.58 17.25 61.77
CA ASN A 4 -28.54 18.17 62.28
C ASN A 4 -27.16 17.57 61.90
N ILE A 5 -26.46 18.04 60.86
CA ILE A 5 -25.66 19.28 60.74
C ILE A 5 -24.44 19.31 61.67
N LEU A 6 -23.29 18.97 61.05
CA LEU A 6 -22.03 19.71 61.00
C LEU A 6 -21.28 20.05 62.31
N LYS A 7 -19.99 19.67 62.37
CA LYS A 7 -18.84 20.53 62.76
C LYS A 7 -17.50 19.88 62.39
N ILE A 8 -16.77 20.50 61.45
CA ILE A 8 -15.45 21.16 61.62
C ILE A 8 -14.29 20.15 61.81
N LEU A 9 -13.58 19.82 60.73
CA LEU A 9 -12.33 20.45 60.25
C LEU A 9 -11.10 20.08 61.10
N THR A 10 -10.26 19.19 60.56
CA THR A 10 -8.83 19.19 60.86
C THR A 10 -8.09 18.85 59.57
N ILE A 11 -7.37 19.86 59.07
CA ILE A 11 -6.45 19.76 57.94
C ILE A 11 -5.11 19.28 58.50
N SER A 12 -4.53 18.24 57.93
CA SER A 12 -3.09 17.96 58.03
C SER A 12 -2.65 17.25 56.75
N ALA A 13 -1.93 18.00 55.93
CA ALA A 13 -1.26 17.52 54.72
C ALA A 13 0.15 17.05 55.08
N SER A 14 0.54 15.87 54.60
CA SER A 14 1.93 15.38 54.42
C SER A 14 1.84 14.11 53.54
N LEU A 15 2.04 14.18 52.22
CA LEU A 15 3.31 14.00 51.50
C LEU A 15 4.16 12.79 51.99
N LEU A 16 4.17 11.71 51.19
CA LEU A 16 5.35 11.10 50.52
C LEU A 16 5.28 9.57 50.33
N LEU A 17 5.79 9.14 49.15
CA LEU A 17 6.27 7.80 48.75
C LEU A 17 5.22 6.67 48.66
N GLY A 18 5.01 5.97 47.54
CA GLY A 18 6.00 5.48 46.59
C GLY A 18 6.31 4.01 46.87
N ALA A 19 5.40 3.10 46.51
CA ALA A 19 5.68 1.67 46.45
C ALA A 19 4.86 1.05 45.29
N ALA A 20 5.52 0.87 44.16
CA ALA A 20 5.05 0.06 43.06
C ALA A 20 5.04 -1.42 43.51
N SER A 21 3.86 -2.02 43.60
CA SER A 21 3.75 -3.47 43.71
C SER A 21 3.98 -4.09 42.33
N ALA A 22 5.17 -4.66 42.16
CA ALA A 22 5.58 -5.46 41.01
C ALA A 22 4.64 -6.68 40.83
N GLN A 23 3.97 -6.77 39.69
CA GLN A 23 3.32 -8.01 39.25
C GLN A 23 4.38 -8.92 38.61
N GLN A 24 4.77 -9.96 39.36
CA GLN A 24 5.59 -11.08 38.88
C GLN A 24 4.78 -11.97 37.93
N GLY A 25 5.21 -11.98 36.66
CA GLY A 25 5.60 -13.19 35.93
C GLY A 25 4.56 -14.28 35.63
N GLN A 26 4.08 -14.29 34.38
CA GLN A 26 3.99 -15.51 33.56
C GLN A 26 4.27 -15.15 32.09
N PRO A 27 5.47 -15.43 31.55
CA PRO A 27 5.71 -15.30 30.12
C PRO A 27 5.11 -16.53 29.42
N ALA A 28 3.96 -16.35 28.77
CA ALA A 28 3.55 -17.27 27.72
C ALA A 28 4.56 -17.17 26.57
N GLN A 29 5.46 -18.14 26.51
CA GLN A 29 6.47 -18.33 25.46
C GLN A 29 5.76 -18.59 24.11
N ARG A 30 5.37 -17.51 23.42
CA ARG A 30 5.00 -17.56 22.00
C ARG A 30 6.27 -17.41 21.17
N GLN A 31 6.97 -18.51 20.96
CA GLN A 31 8.01 -18.61 19.93
C GLN A 31 7.37 -18.64 18.55
N GLY A 32 7.90 -17.82 17.63
CA GLY A 32 7.69 -18.00 16.19
C GLY A 32 6.69 -17.06 15.51
N GLY A 33 6.84 -15.76 15.72
CA GLY A 33 6.12 -14.75 14.94
C GLY A 33 6.71 -13.38 15.16
N GLN A 34 7.93 -13.14 14.66
CA GLN A 34 8.48 -11.78 14.60
C GLN A 34 7.56 -10.93 13.72
N GLN A 35 6.56 -10.29 14.32
CA GLN A 35 5.93 -9.12 13.74
C GLN A 35 7.06 -8.09 13.57
N ARG A 36 7.55 -7.95 12.33
CA ARG A 36 8.49 -6.89 11.96
C ARG A 36 7.81 -5.56 12.26
N GLN A 37 8.06 -5.01 13.44
CA GLN A 37 7.64 -3.66 13.77
C GLN A 37 8.44 -2.73 12.87
N ILE A 38 7.76 -2.10 11.92
CA ILE A 38 8.37 -1.09 11.05
C ILE A 38 8.77 0.07 11.94
N ASP A 39 10.06 0.41 11.94
CA ASP A 39 10.61 1.56 12.66
C ASP A 39 9.88 2.87 12.24
N PRO A 40 9.62 3.82 13.16
CA PRO A 40 8.94 5.07 12.84
C PRO A 40 9.54 5.83 11.66
N ALA A 41 10.87 5.84 11.51
CA ALA A 41 11.54 6.51 10.40
C ALA A 41 11.26 5.81 9.05
N GLN A 42 11.19 4.47 9.05
CA GLN A 42 10.79 3.73 7.86
C GLN A 42 9.33 4.01 7.50
N ARG A 43 8.44 4.05 8.48
CA ARG A 43 7.02 4.41 8.26
C ARG A 43 6.89 5.79 7.64
N ALA A 44 7.61 6.79 8.17
CA ALA A 44 7.63 8.14 7.62
C ALA A 44 8.13 8.17 6.16
N ARG A 45 9.18 7.40 5.84
CA ARG A 45 9.67 7.25 4.46
C ARG A 45 8.60 6.66 3.53
N PHE A 46 7.92 5.60 3.95
CA PHE A 46 6.82 5.03 3.17
C PHE A 46 5.69 6.04 2.95
N GLN A 47 5.34 6.82 3.97
CA GLN A 47 4.32 7.87 3.84
C GLN A 47 4.73 8.95 2.84
N ALA A 48 5.99 9.40 2.88
CA ALA A 48 6.52 10.38 1.93
C ALA A 48 6.52 9.87 0.48
N MET A 49 6.63 8.56 0.29
CA MET A 49 6.62 7.91 -1.02
C MET A 49 5.20 7.55 -1.52
N ARG A 50 4.15 7.72 -0.70
CA ARG A 50 2.77 7.43 -1.11
C ARG A 50 2.38 8.05 -2.45
N PRO A 51 2.65 9.34 -2.72
CA PRO A 51 2.27 9.94 -4.00
C PRO A 51 2.95 9.28 -5.21
N VAL A 52 4.16 8.72 -5.02
CA VAL A 52 4.87 8.00 -6.09
C VAL A 52 4.17 6.68 -6.42
N PHE A 53 3.70 5.96 -5.39
CA PHE A 53 2.91 4.75 -5.58
C PHE A 53 1.54 5.04 -6.20
N ASP A 54 0.90 6.14 -5.78
CA ASP A 54 -0.38 6.58 -6.34
C ASP A 54 -0.23 6.92 -7.83
N LEU A 55 0.84 7.64 -8.20
CA LEU A 55 1.16 7.92 -9.60
C LEU A 55 1.41 6.64 -10.41
N ALA A 56 2.16 5.67 -9.87
CA ALA A 56 2.38 4.39 -10.53
C ALA A 56 1.07 3.61 -10.75
N SER A 57 0.21 3.57 -9.73
CA SER A 57 -1.12 2.95 -9.84
C SER A 57 -1.94 3.65 -10.93
N ARG A 58 -2.01 4.99 -10.89
CA ARG A 58 -2.80 5.77 -11.84
C ARG A 58 -2.32 5.58 -13.29
N VAL A 59 -1.01 5.68 -13.53
CA VAL A 59 -0.43 5.45 -14.87
C VAL A 59 -0.77 4.04 -15.38
N SER A 60 -0.75 3.02 -14.52
CA SER A 60 -1.14 1.67 -14.92
C SER A 60 -2.63 1.58 -15.30
N LEU A 61 -3.52 2.34 -14.64
CA LEU A 61 -4.95 2.39 -14.95
C LEU A 61 -5.22 3.09 -16.28
N MET A 62 -4.41 4.09 -16.64
CA MET A 62 -4.55 4.78 -17.93
C MET A 62 -4.35 3.83 -19.11
N ALA A 63 -3.46 2.85 -19.01
CA ALA A 63 -3.33 1.82 -20.04
C ALA A 63 -4.58 0.91 -20.14
N GLU A 64 -5.34 0.74 -19.06
CA GLU A 64 -6.61 0.02 -19.08
C GLU A 64 -7.76 0.88 -19.61
N LEU A 65 -7.74 2.19 -19.35
CA LEU A 65 -8.69 3.16 -19.88
C LEU A 65 -8.79 3.09 -21.41
N GLU A 66 -7.65 2.84 -22.07
CA GLU A 66 -7.56 2.66 -23.52
C GLU A 66 -8.41 1.51 -24.09
N LYS A 67 -8.79 0.52 -23.27
CA LYS A 67 -9.64 -0.59 -23.69
C LYS A 67 -11.06 -0.14 -24.02
N ASN A 68 -11.52 0.98 -23.45
CA ASN A 68 -12.80 1.59 -23.77
C ASN A 68 -12.60 2.78 -24.72
N LYS A 69 -13.00 2.63 -25.98
CA LYS A 69 -12.83 3.68 -27.01
C LYS A 69 -13.49 5.01 -26.64
N ALA A 70 -14.57 4.99 -25.85
CA ALA A 70 -15.26 6.21 -25.43
C ALA A 70 -14.50 6.99 -24.34
N GLN A 71 -13.58 6.33 -23.64
CA GLN A 71 -12.79 6.90 -22.53
C GLN A 71 -11.29 6.97 -22.86
N ALA A 72 -10.86 6.33 -23.95
CA ALA A 72 -9.47 6.34 -24.39
C ALA A 72 -8.92 7.76 -24.56
N VAL A 73 -7.63 7.93 -24.28
CA VAL A 73 -6.92 9.19 -24.46
C VAL A 73 -6.95 9.58 -25.94
N THR A 74 -7.31 10.84 -26.19
CA THR A 74 -7.34 11.40 -27.54
C THR A 74 -5.93 11.71 -28.04
N LYS A 75 -5.78 11.94 -29.36
CA LYS A 75 -4.50 12.34 -29.94
C LYS A 75 -3.94 13.63 -29.33
N ALA A 76 -4.79 14.62 -29.02
CA ALA A 76 -4.38 15.87 -28.41
C ALA A 76 -3.83 15.66 -26.99
N GLN A 77 -4.54 14.88 -26.18
CA GLN A 77 -4.11 14.52 -24.83
C GLN A 77 -2.84 13.68 -24.84
N ALA A 78 -2.70 12.74 -25.79
CA ALA A 78 -1.50 11.93 -25.95
C ALA A 78 -0.24 12.79 -26.19
N LYS A 79 -0.33 13.84 -27.02
CA LYS A 79 0.78 14.79 -27.24
C LYS A 79 1.24 15.48 -25.95
N GLN A 80 0.33 15.72 -25.01
CA GLN A 80 0.65 16.31 -23.71
C GLN A 80 1.14 15.28 -22.69
N LEU A 81 0.59 14.06 -22.72
CA LEU A 81 0.96 12.99 -21.80
C LEU A 81 2.34 12.39 -22.07
N VAL A 82 2.67 12.12 -23.34
CA VAL A 82 3.93 11.47 -23.72
C VAL A 82 5.16 12.12 -23.09
N PRO A 83 5.37 13.45 -23.12
CA PRO A 83 6.55 14.05 -22.48
C PRO A 83 6.56 13.90 -20.95
N LEU A 84 5.40 13.92 -20.29
CA LEU A 84 5.31 13.68 -18.84
C LEU A 84 5.68 12.22 -18.50
N LEU A 85 5.16 11.27 -19.27
CA LEU A 85 5.45 9.85 -19.11
C LEU A 85 6.92 9.52 -19.44
N GLN A 86 7.50 10.13 -20.46
CA GLN A 86 8.92 9.98 -20.78
C GLN A 86 9.81 10.53 -19.66
N LYS A 87 9.41 11.65 -19.03
CA LYS A 87 10.11 12.17 -17.85
C LYS A 87 10.13 11.14 -16.72
N LEU A 88 9.05 10.40 -16.49
CA LEU A 88 9.03 9.31 -15.50
C LEU A 88 10.04 8.21 -15.82
N GLN A 89 10.20 7.86 -17.08
CA GLN A 89 11.15 6.83 -17.52
C GLN A 89 12.63 7.27 -17.34
N THR A 90 12.91 8.55 -17.59
CA THR A 90 14.30 9.06 -17.62
C THR A 90 14.78 9.58 -16.26
N SER A 91 13.88 9.99 -15.37
CA SER A 91 14.24 10.56 -14.06
C SER A 91 14.95 9.56 -13.15
N ALA A 92 16.10 9.92 -12.56
CA ALA A 92 16.82 9.04 -11.64
C ALA A 92 16.01 8.70 -10.38
N SER A 93 15.24 9.67 -9.88
CA SER A 93 14.31 9.55 -8.76
C SER A 93 13.02 10.31 -9.05
N ILE A 94 11.97 9.96 -8.31
CA ILE A 94 10.73 10.71 -8.26
C ILE A 94 10.45 11.05 -6.80
N SER A 95 10.35 12.34 -6.50
CA SER A 95 9.93 12.82 -5.17
C SER A 95 8.41 12.74 -5.03
N GLY A 96 7.91 12.69 -3.79
CA GLY A 96 6.47 12.78 -3.53
C GLY A 96 5.85 14.06 -4.10
N ALA A 97 6.53 15.20 -3.99
CA ALA A 97 6.05 16.48 -4.51
C ALA A 97 5.96 16.50 -6.04
N ASP A 98 6.98 15.97 -6.73
CA ASP A 98 6.95 15.85 -8.19
C ASP A 98 5.85 14.90 -8.66
N ALA A 99 5.64 13.80 -7.92
CA ALA A 99 4.57 12.85 -8.22
C ALA A 99 3.18 13.49 -8.06
N THR A 100 2.93 14.20 -6.97
CA THR A 100 1.68 14.97 -6.77
C THR A 100 1.47 15.98 -7.88
N LYS A 101 2.51 16.76 -8.22
CA LYS A 101 2.43 17.76 -9.30
C LYS A 101 2.11 17.11 -10.65
N MET A 102 2.70 15.95 -10.95
CA MET A 102 2.44 15.25 -12.19
C MET A 102 1.03 14.65 -12.22
N LEU A 103 0.55 14.08 -11.11
CA LEU A 103 -0.82 13.60 -10.98
C LEU A 103 -1.82 14.74 -11.27
N SER A 104 -1.68 15.90 -10.63
CA SER A 104 -2.54 17.06 -10.90
C SER A 104 -2.43 17.53 -12.35
N GLN A 105 -1.25 17.52 -12.96
CA GLN A 105 -1.11 17.85 -14.38
C GLN A 105 -1.86 16.87 -15.28
N ILE A 106 -1.85 15.58 -14.96
CA ILE A 106 -2.55 14.55 -15.72
C ILE A 106 -4.07 14.70 -15.53
N GLU A 107 -4.53 14.71 -14.29
CA GLU A 107 -5.95 14.67 -13.94
C GLU A 107 -6.68 15.99 -14.20
N ASP A 108 -6.08 17.12 -13.82
CA ASP A 108 -6.77 18.42 -13.86
C ASP A 108 -6.64 19.13 -15.21
N LYS A 109 -5.59 18.81 -15.99
CA LYS A 109 -5.25 19.58 -17.20
C LYS A 109 -5.28 18.79 -18.49
N ILE A 110 -5.09 17.47 -18.44
CA ILE A 110 -5.01 16.65 -19.65
C ILE A 110 -6.22 15.75 -19.78
N LEU A 111 -6.58 15.03 -18.73
CA LEU A 111 -7.76 14.18 -18.74
C LEU A 111 -9.04 15.01 -18.59
N THR A 112 -10.13 14.46 -19.09
CA THR A 112 -11.47 15.01 -18.85
C THR A 112 -12.05 14.42 -17.56
N ASP A 113 -13.00 15.11 -16.92
CA ASP A 113 -13.69 14.62 -15.72
C ASP A 113 -14.27 13.21 -15.90
N LYS A 114 -14.80 12.92 -17.10
CA LYS A 114 -15.33 11.59 -17.45
C LYS A 114 -14.23 10.52 -17.46
N GLN A 115 -13.03 10.85 -17.91
CA GLN A 115 -11.89 9.94 -17.91
C GLN A 115 -11.32 9.76 -16.51
N VAL A 116 -11.25 10.82 -15.70
CA VAL A 116 -10.85 10.75 -14.29
C VAL A 116 -11.80 9.84 -13.51
N THR A 117 -13.12 10.06 -13.65
CA THR A 117 -14.15 9.20 -13.04
C THR A 117 -13.98 7.74 -13.46
N ALA A 118 -13.74 7.49 -14.75
CA ALA A 118 -13.52 6.13 -15.24
C ALA A 118 -12.27 5.46 -14.66
N LEU A 119 -11.22 6.23 -14.39
CA LEU A 119 -10.02 5.71 -13.72
C LEU A 119 -10.30 5.38 -12.26
N ASP A 120 -11.13 6.15 -11.58
CA ASP A 120 -11.56 5.87 -10.20
C ASP A 120 -12.39 4.57 -10.14
N ASP A 121 -13.32 4.38 -11.09
CA ASP A 121 -14.11 3.14 -11.21
C ASP A 121 -13.22 1.91 -11.45
N LEU A 122 -12.21 2.05 -12.32
CA LEU A 122 -11.23 0.98 -12.58
C LEU A 122 -10.41 0.65 -11.32
N ASP A 123 -10.02 1.65 -10.52
CA ASP A 123 -9.30 1.39 -9.27
C ASP A 123 -10.19 0.68 -8.24
N LEU A 124 -11.43 1.13 -8.06
CA LEU A 124 -12.42 0.47 -7.20
C LEU A 124 -12.59 -0.99 -7.60
N LYS A 125 -12.77 -1.26 -8.90
CA LYS A 125 -12.87 -2.63 -9.42
C LYS A 125 -11.64 -3.46 -9.08
N ARG A 126 -10.43 -2.94 -9.30
CA ARG A 126 -9.19 -3.66 -8.92
C ARG A 126 -9.12 -3.92 -7.41
N GLN A 127 -9.58 -2.99 -6.59
CA GLN A 127 -9.63 -3.18 -5.14
C GLN A 127 -10.59 -4.31 -4.74
N GLU A 128 -11.78 -4.35 -5.35
CA GLU A 128 -12.77 -5.40 -5.15
C GLU A 128 -12.25 -6.77 -5.60
N ASP A 129 -11.64 -6.85 -6.78
CA ASP A 129 -11.03 -8.08 -7.30
C ASP A 129 -9.96 -8.63 -6.34
N ARG A 130 -9.12 -7.74 -5.78
CA ARG A 130 -8.13 -8.11 -4.76
C ARG A 130 -8.78 -8.53 -3.44
N ARG A 131 -9.91 -7.95 -3.04
CA ARG A 131 -10.65 -8.38 -1.83
C ARG A 131 -11.27 -9.76 -2.06
N ALA A 132 -11.91 -9.98 -3.21
CA ALA A 132 -12.53 -11.26 -3.58
C ALA A 132 -11.50 -12.38 -3.70
N ALA A 133 -10.33 -12.11 -4.32
CA ALA A 133 -9.24 -13.08 -4.41
C ALA A 133 -8.74 -13.52 -3.02
N ARG A 134 -8.59 -12.57 -2.09
CA ARG A 134 -8.18 -12.87 -0.70
C ARG A 134 -9.25 -13.67 0.06
N ALA A 135 -10.53 -13.35 -0.13
CA ALA A 135 -11.62 -14.11 0.48
C ALA A 135 -11.64 -15.57 0.00
N LYS A 136 -11.45 -15.81 -1.30
CA LYS A 136 -11.35 -17.16 -1.87
C LYS A 136 -10.14 -17.93 -1.33
N GLN A 137 -8.99 -17.27 -1.19
CA GLN A 137 -7.78 -17.91 -0.67
C GLN A 137 -7.86 -18.20 0.84
N GLY A 138 -8.56 -17.35 1.61
CA GLY A 138 -8.84 -17.58 3.04
C GLY A 138 -9.75 -18.79 3.31
N SER A 139 -10.64 -19.13 2.37
CA SER A 139 -11.50 -20.32 2.47
C SER A 139 -10.80 -21.66 2.15
N ALA A 140 -9.66 -21.64 1.45
CA ALA A 140 -8.90 -22.85 1.14
C ALA A 140 -7.99 -23.33 2.30
N GLN A 141 -7.83 -22.52 3.36
CA GLN A 141 -7.06 -22.88 4.55
C GLN A 141 -7.94 -23.49 5.67
N GLN A 142 -9.22 -23.73 5.41
CA GLN A 142 -10.21 -24.21 6.37
C GLN A 142 -10.71 -25.61 5.99
N GLY A 143 -9.78 -26.51 5.63
CA GLY A 143 -10.09 -27.92 5.33
C GLY A 143 -8.97 -28.91 5.68
N GLY A 144 -7.82 -28.43 6.18
CA GLY A 144 -6.75 -29.29 6.68
C GLY A 144 -6.90 -29.48 8.18
N ILE A 145 -7.35 -30.66 8.61
CA ILE A 145 -7.28 -31.10 10.00
C ILE A 145 -5.81 -31.01 10.44
N ARG A 146 -5.45 -30.00 11.23
CA ARG A 146 -4.15 -29.95 11.90
C ARG A 146 -4.26 -30.78 13.18
N ILE A 147 -3.87 -32.04 13.11
CA ILE A 147 -3.61 -32.84 14.31
C ILE A 147 -2.28 -32.33 14.90
N PRO A 148 -2.26 -31.78 16.12
CA PRO A 148 -1.02 -31.31 16.74
C PRO A 148 -0.08 -32.49 17.02
N GLY A 149 1.15 -32.46 16.50
CA GLY A 149 2.22 -33.37 16.93
C GLY A 149 2.87 -34.25 15.86
N LEU A 150 2.43 -34.25 14.59
CA LEU A 150 3.10 -35.01 13.52
C LEU A 150 3.78 -34.10 12.49
N PRO A 151 5.10 -34.27 12.22
CA PRO A 151 5.75 -33.69 11.07
C PRO A 151 5.51 -34.59 9.84
N GLY A 152 4.50 -34.25 9.04
CA GLY A 152 4.23 -34.85 7.73
C GLY A 152 3.40 -33.85 6.92
N GLY A 153 3.74 -33.50 5.69
CA GLY A 153 4.01 -34.45 4.62
C GLY A 153 2.71 -34.70 3.86
N GLY A 154 2.32 -33.74 3.01
CA GLY A 154 1.27 -33.91 2.01
C GLY A 154 1.90 -33.72 0.63
N PHE A 155 2.27 -34.83 0.01
CA PHE A 155 2.77 -34.91 -1.36
C PHE A 155 1.60 -34.86 -2.35
N GLY A 156 1.71 -33.99 -3.36
CA GLY A 156 0.82 -33.96 -4.52
C GLY A 156 1.09 -32.73 -5.38
N GLY A 157 2.03 -32.82 -6.33
CA GLY A 157 2.21 -31.80 -7.38
C GLY A 157 3.65 -31.39 -7.69
N GLN A 158 4.40 -32.34 -8.25
CA GLN A 158 5.64 -32.20 -9.00
C GLN A 158 5.71 -30.95 -9.92
N ASN A 159 6.88 -30.30 -9.94
CA ASN A 159 7.39 -29.34 -10.93
C ASN A 159 6.77 -27.93 -11.00
N ARG A 160 7.29 -27.02 -10.17
CA ARG A 160 7.63 -25.66 -10.64
C ARG A 160 8.84 -25.12 -9.89
N GLN A 161 9.99 -25.63 -10.30
CA GLN A 161 11.31 -25.12 -9.98
C GLN A 161 11.44 -23.70 -10.57
N GLY A 162 11.82 -22.74 -9.74
CA GLY A 162 12.44 -21.49 -10.22
C GLY A 162 11.53 -20.40 -10.76
N GLN A 163 10.56 -19.94 -9.98
CA GLN A 163 10.23 -18.50 -9.99
C GLN A 163 9.47 -18.17 -8.72
N ALA A 164 10.21 -17.83 -7.66
CA ALA A 164 9.73 -16.88 -6.68
C ALA A 164 9.57 -15.54 -7.42
N GLY A 165 8.51 -15.44 -8.23
CA GLY A 165 7.96 -14.18 -8.67
C GLY A 165 7.59 -13.45 -7.40
N GLN A 166 8.48 -12.56 -7.00
CA GLN A 166 8.35 -11.69 -5.87
C GLN A 166 7.00 -10.98 -6.01
N ALA A 167 5.98 -11.50 -5.33
CA ALA A 167 4.73 -10.81 -5.12
C ALA A 167 5.12 -9.56 -4.30
N GLY A 168 5.28 -8.45 -5.04
CA GLY A 168 5.84 -7.21 -4.56
C GLY A 168 4.96 -6.60 -3.47
N THR A 169 5.23 -6.98 -2.23
CA THR A 169 4.77 -6.25 -1.06
C THR A 169 5.95 -5.95 -0.16
N GLY A 170 6.43 -4.71 -0.25
CA GLY A 170 6.71 -3.93 0.95
C GLY A 170 8.13 -3.91 1.49
N GLY A 171 9.16 -4.13 0.67
CA GLY A 171 10.49 -3.63 0.99
C GLY A 171 10.54 -2.14 0.67
N ALA A 172 10.62 -1.26 1.68
CA ALA A 172 10.89 0.15 1.43
C ALA A 172 12.21 0.24 0.64
N PRO A 173 12.30 1.11 -0.39
CA PRO A 173 13.59 1.39 -1.00
C PRO A 173 14.53 1.87 0.10
N ALA A 174 15.62 1.11 0.29
CA ALA A 174 16.63 1.40 1.27
C ALA A 174 17.38 2.67 0.84
N GLY A 175 16.92 3.83 1.34
CA GLY A 175 17.71 5.06 1.40
C GLY A 175 18.36 5.53 0.09
N GLY A 176 17.69 5.37 -1.04
CA GLY A 176 18.18 5.82 -2.35
C GLY A 176 17.08 6.44 -3.19
N SER A 177 17.50 7.16 -4.24
CA SER A 177 16.66 7.63 -5.34
C SER A 177 15.72 6.52 -5.83
N PHE A 178 14.42 6.64 -5.53
CA PHE A 178 13.42 5.66 -5.94
C PHE A 178 12.64 6.15 -7.15
N ASN A 179 12.52 5.28 -8.15
CA ASN A 179 11.62 5.48 -9.29
C ASN A 179 11.10 4.10 -9.75
N PRO A 180 9.79 3.82 -9.63
CA PRO A 180 9.22 2.53 -10.04
C PRO A 180 9.27 2.34 -11.56
N PHE A 181 9.43 3.41 -12.34
CA PHE A 181 9.42 3.38 -13.80
C PHE A 181 10.80 3.22 -14.44
N LYS A 182 11.86 3.04 -13.62
CA LYS A 182 13.21 2.86 -14.13
C LYS A 182 13.48 1.44 -14.60
N GLN A 183 12.97 0.44 -13.89
CA GLN A 183 13.22 -0.98 -14.15
C GLN A 183 12.02 -1.83 -13.72
N GLY A 184 11.97 -3.07 -14.21
CA GLY A 184 10.92 -4.03 -13.83
C GLY A 184 9.61 -3.81 -14.58
N ARG A 185 8.55 -4.44 -14.06
CA ARG A 185 7.25 -4.54 -14.73
C ARG A 185 6.62 -3.18 -15.00
N GLU A 186 6.72 -2.26 -14.05
CA GLU A 186 6.17 -0.90 -14.16
C GLU A 186 6.88 -0.09 -15.25
N ALA A 187 8.20 -0.26 -15.41
CA ALA A 187 8.96 0.37 -16.48
C ALA A 187 8.56 -0.18 -17.86
N ASP A 188 8.41 -1.50 -17.99
CA ASP A 188 7.97 -2.14 -19.23
C ASP A 188 6.54 -1.73 -19.60
N ALA A 189 5.64 -1.69 -18.62
CA ALA A 189 4.26 -1.24 -18.80
C ALA A 189 4.21 0.23 -19.25
N LEU A 190 5.00 1.10 -18.61
CA LEU A 190 5.11 2.50 -19.01
C LEU A 190 5.62 2.63 -20.45
N LYS A 191 6.68 1.89 -20.81
CA LYS A 191 7.25 1.91 -22.17
C LYS A 191 6.21 1.47 -23.21
N ALA A 192 5.48 0.39 -22.93
CA ALA A 192 4.42 -0.08 -23.81
C ALA A 192 3.29 0.95 -23.97
N TYR A 193 2.90 1.60 -22.88
CA TYR A 193 1.85 2.61 -22.91
C TYR A 193 2.29 3.87 -23.67
N ILE A 194 3.52 4.35 -23.47
CA ILE A 194 4.09 5.45 -24.26
C ILE A 194 4.06 5.10 -25.76
N ALA A 195 4.49 3.90 -26.14
CA ALA A 195 4.50 3.46 -27.52
C ALA A 195 3.09 3.37 -28.13
N LEU A 196 2.07 3.00 -27.33
CA LEU A 196 0.67 3.03 -27.75
C LEU A 196 0.20 4.46 -28.00
N LEU A 197 0.49 5.39 -27.08
CA LEU A 197 0.11 6.80 -27.21
C LEU A 197 0.78 7.49 -28.40
N GLN A 198 2.05 7.15 -28.69
CA GLN A 198 2.78 7.70 -29.83
C GLN A 198 2.20 7.28 -31.20
N LYS A 199 1.40 6.21 -31.26
CA LYS A 199 0.75 5.75 -32.50
C LYS A 199 -0.58 6.47 -32.80
N LYS A 200 -1.09 7.30 -31.89
CA LYS A 200 -2.33 8.07 -32.07
C LYS A 200 -2.09 9.31 -32.94
#